data_AF-A0A7R9LU31-F1
#
_entry.id   AF-A0A7R9LU31-F1
#
_cell.length_a   1.000
_cell.length_b   1.000
_cell.length_c   1.000
_cell.angle_alpha   90.00
_cell.angle_beta   90.00
_cell.angle_gamma   90.00
#
_symmetry.space_group_name_H-M   'P 1'
#
loop_
_entity.id
_entity.type
_entity.pdbx_description
1 polymer ?
#
loop_
_entity_poly.entity_id
_entity_poly.type
_entity_poly.pdbx_seq_one_letter_code
_entity_poly.pdbx_strand_id
1 'polypeptide(L)'
;MFGLIIVLILIALFVWFFARLDSDIQLVLSEKFGHSISELRGKVVWITGASSGIGEALSYELAANGVKLVISGTNGSRLEEVKRQCLLSGQLQEEDVLILSFDIRDYSVHQMQFNSVIKHFKRLDILVSNAGRSQRAAFEEIDIEVDKEMFEINVFGLINLTRIVLKYFLQNKIKGHFVVTSSTAGKLGVPNSASYTASKHALHGYYECLRTEAQAKGISITMLCPGPVFSRILENAMSGKKDGQHSVVTHSKDNKRLDTNRCAHLMATAIVNSLDETEVWSEWLRHWTYCLAVYCVVLGVTLSPTQCLRFHLQPNTKRCLKEEMRKDVLVTGEYELSPAPGQRTDLAVTDSKGHTAFARENLDRGKFAVTSDEDDIFDFCFVSYLQTGHQTGPEREVHLEMKHGVEAKSYEELANVGKLKPLEMELTKLEDLSSSIVQDFEYMKKREEEMRDTNESTNNRVLYLSIFSMLCLLGLATWQVLYLRRFFKAKKLIE
;
A
#
# COMPACT_ATOMS: atom_id res chain seq x y z
N MET A 1 -24.44 18.56 -15.75
CA MET A 1 -24.99 17.24 -16.15
C MET A 1 -24.05 16.47 -17.07
N PHE A 2 -23.56 17.04 -18.19
CA PHE A 2 -22.59 16.37 -19.08
C PHE A 2 -21.28 15.94 -18.39
N GLY A 3 -20.70 16.78 -17.51
CA GLY A 3 -19.48 16.41 -16.77
C GLY A 3 -19.67 15.21 -15.84
N LEU A 4 -20.84 15.07 -15.20
CA LEU A 4 -21.14 13.94 -14.31
C LEU A 4 -21.22 12.63 -15.09
N ILE A 5 -21.82 12.64 -16.28
CA ILE A 5 -21.96 11.46 -17.14
C ILE A 5 -20.58 10.98 -17.62
N ILE A 6 -19.70 11.91 -18.02
CA ILE A 6 -18.32 11.58 -18.44
C ILE A 6 -17.55 10.95 -17.29
N VAL A 7 -17.66 11.51 -16.07
CA VAL A 7 -17.01 10.95 -14.88
C VAL A 7 -17.53 9.54 -14.57
N LEU A 8 -18.85 9.30 -14.66
CA LEU A 8 -19.42 7.97 -14.44
C LEU A 8 -18.98 6.96 -15.51
N ILE A 9 -18.85 7.37 -16.78
CA ILE A 9 -18.34 6.51 -17.84
C ILE A 9 -16.86 6.17 -17.61
N LEU A 10 -16.04 7.15 -17.23
CA LEU A 10 -14.63 6.92 -16.90
C LEU A 10 -14.49 5.98 -15.70
N ILE A 11 -15.31 6.16 -14.65
CA ILE A 11 -15.37 5.24 -13.51
C ILE A 11 -15.77 3.84 -13.98
N ALA A 12 -16.79 3.70 -14.82
CA ALA A 12 -17.24 2.41 -15.31
C ALA A 12 -16.18 1.69 -16.17
N LEU A 13 -15.50 2.40 -17.07
CA LEU A 13 -14.39 1.86 -17.87
C LEU A 13 -13.20 1.48 -17.00
N PHE A 14 -12.87 2.30 -16.01
CA PHE A 14 -11.81 2.04 -15.05
C PHE A 14 -12.13 0.81 -14.21
N VAL A 15 -13.34 0.72 -13.65
CA VAL A 15 -13.85 -0.45 -12.94
C VAL A 15 -13.78 -1.70 -13.81
N TRP A 16 -14.24 -1.62 -15.06
CA TRP A 16 -14.22 -2.73 -16.01
C TRP A 16 -12.80 -3.21 -16.32
N PHE A 17 -11.85 -2.29 -16.45
CA PHE A 17 -10.44 -2.61 -16.68
C PHE A 17 -9.82 -3.34 -15.48
N PHE A 18 -9.97 -2.79 -14.26
CA PHE A 18 -9.40 -3.36 -13.04
C PHE A 18 -10.05 -4.70 -12.65
N ALA A 19 -11.34 -4.89 -12.95
CA ALA A 19 -12.05 -6.14 -12.70
C ALA A 19 -11.59 -7.32 -13.58
N ARG A 20 -10.74 -7.07 -14.59
CA ARG A 20 -10.22 -8.10 -15.51
C ARG A 20 -8.73 -8.39 -15.38
N LEU A 21 -8.03 -7.67 -14.49
CA LEU A 21 -6.62 -7.94 -14.25
C LEU A 21 -6.46 -9.26 -13.49
N ASP A 22 -5.59 -10.13 -14.00
CA ASP A 22 -5.19 -11.42 -13.41
C ASP A 22 -3.82 -11.34 -12.73
N SER A 23 -3.18 -10.16 -12.78
CA SER A 23 -1.88 -9.86 -12.17
C SER A 23 -1.77 -8.37 -11.81
N ASP A 24 -0.69 -7.98 -11.15
CA ASP A 24 -0.38 -6.58 -10.88
C ASP A 24 -0.20 -5.75 -12.16
N ILE A 25 -0.36 -4.43 -12.05
CA ILE A 25 -0.34 -3.52 -13.20
C ILE A 25 1.01 -3.57 -13.93
N GLN A 26 2.11 -3.70 -13.20
CA GLN A 26 3.45 -3.72 -13.78
C GLN A 26 3.63 -4.97 -14.65
N LEU A 27 3.15 -6.14 -14.19
CA LEU A 27 3.18 -7.36 -14.97
C LEU A 27 2.27 -7.29 -16.20
N VAL A 28 1.05 -6.74 -16.08
CA VAL A 28 0.13 -6.58 -17.23
C VAL A 28 0.71 -5.63 -18.29
N LEU A 29 1.35 -4.55 -17.86
CA LEU A 29 2.04 -3.64 -18.77
C LEU A 29 3.23 -4.32 -19.45
N SER A 30 3.99 -5.11 -18.70
CA SER A 30 5.13 -5.87 -19.23
C SER A 30 4.70 -6.97 -20.20
N GLU A 31 3.55 -7.60 -19.98
CA GLU A 31 2.97 -8.57 -20.90
C GLU A 31 2.58 -7.94 -22.24
N LYS A 32 2.03 -6.73 -22.22
CA LYS A 32 1.55 -6.05 -23.44
C LYS A 32 2.62 -5.28 -24.18
N PHE A 33 3.56 -4.67 -23.47
CA PHE A 33 4.51 -3.69 -24.01
C PHE A 33 5.97 -3.98 -23.68
N GLY A 34 6.24 -5.00 -22.85
CA GLY A 34 7.58 -5.37 -22.44
C GLY A 34 8.28 -6.33 -23.42
N HIS A 35 9.36 -6.92 -22.93
CA HIS A 35 10.17 -7.88 -23.66
C HIS A 35 9.44 -9.20 -23.91
N SER A 36 9.67 -9.80 -25.08
CA SER A 36 9.10 -11.09 -25.44
C SER A 36 9.88 -12.23 -24.78
N ILE A 37 9.20 -13.28 -24.31
CA ILE A 37 9.82 -14.47 -23.71
C ILE A 37 10.90 -15.08 -24.64
N SER A 38 10.72 -14.94 -25.96
CA SER A 38 11.69 -15.37 -26.97
C SER A 38 13.09 -14.72 -26.85
N GLU A 39 13.22 -13.59 -26.16
CA GLU A 39 14.52 -12.95 -25.88
C GLU A 39 15.37 -13.74 -24.88
N LEU A 40 14.76 -14.66 -24.12
CA LEU A 40 15.49 -15.62 -23.28
C LEU A 40 16.11 -16.78 -24.06
N ARG A 41 15.91 -16.85 -25.38
CA ARG A 41 16.39 -17.96 -26.21
C ARG A 41 17.90 -18.18 -26.04
N GLY A 42 18.28 -19.44 -25.83
CA GLY A 42 19.66 -19.85 -25.62
C GLY A 42 20.22 -19.58 -24.22
N LYS A 43 19.48 -18.89 -23.34
CA LYS A 43 19.82 -18.78 -21.91
C LYS A 43 19.68 -20.13 -21.22
N VAL A 44 20.47 -20.34 -20.17
CA VAL A 44 20.41 -21.55 -19.33
C VAL A 44 19.67 -21.23 -18.04
N VAL A 45 18.51 -21.87 -17.86
CA VAL A 45 17.60 -21.66 -16.72
C VAL A 45 17.52 -22.93 -15.90
N TRP A 46 17.81 -22.83 -14.60
CA TRP A 46 17.68 -23.95 -13.66
C TRP A 46 16.41 -23.82 -12.82
N ILE A 47 15.47 -24.75 -12.98
CA ILE A 47 14.19 -24.79 -12.29
C ILE A 47 14.16 -25.91 -11.25
N THR A 48 14.00 -25.54 -9.98
CA THR A 48 13.74 -26.50 -8.90
C THR A 48 12.25 -26.78 -8.74
N GLY A 49 11.87 -28.01 -8.38
CA GLY A 49 10.46 -28.40 -8.29
C GLY A 49 9.76 -28.50 -9.65
N ALA A 50 10.48 -28.89 -10.70
CA ALA A 50 9.99 -28.98 -12.06
C ALA A 50 9.15 -30.24 -12.34
N SER A 51 9.06 -31.18 -11.41
CA SER A 51 8.32 -32.44 -11.57
C SER A 51 6.79 -32.31 -11.49
N SER A 52 6.28 -31.13 -11.07
CA SER A 52 4.84 -30.86 -10.99
C SER A 52 4.49 -29.38 -10.96
N GLY A 53 3.24 -29.05 -11.32
CA GLY A 53 2.63 -27.74 -11.02
C GLY A 53 3.26 -26.59 -11.80
N ILE A 54 3.55 -25.47 -11.12
CA ILE A 54 4.07 -24.25 -11.76
C ILE A 54 5.44 -24.49 -12.39
N GLY A 55 6.33 -25.26 -11.75
CA GLY A 55 7.65 -25.54 -12.30
C GLY A 55 7.62 -26.42 -13.55
N GLU A 56 6.69 -27.38 -13.61
CA GLU A 56 6.42 -28.20 -14.80
C GLU A 56 5.92 -27.31 -15.96
N ALA A 57 4.89 -26.49 -15.71
CA ALA A 57 4.33 -25.60 -16.72
C ALA A 57 5.33 -24.52 -17.20
N LEU A 58 6.14 -23.97 -16.30
CA LEU A 58 7.21 -23.02 -16.66
C LEU A 58 8.27 -23.67 -17.55
N SER A 59 8.59 -24.94 -17.31
CA SER A 59 9.52 -25.68 -18.16
C SER A 59 8.99 -25.77 -19.60
N TYR A 60 7.69 -26.01 -19.77
CA TYR A 60 7.06 -26.05 -21.09
C TYR A 60 7.08 -24.69 -21.80
N GLU A 61 6.71 -23.62 -21.08
CA GLU A 61 6.68 -22.25 -21.64
C GLU A 61 8.07 -21.79 -22.10
N LEU A 62 9.10 -22.02 -21.26
CA LEU A 62 10.48 -21.66 -21.59
C LEU A 62 11.04 -22.55 -22.72
N ALA A 63 10.72 -23.85 -22.73
CA ALA A 63 11.13 -24.75 -23.80
C ALA A 63 10.55 -24.33 -25.16
N ALA A 64 9.27 -23.94 -25.19
CA ALA A 64 8.62 -23.43 -26.40
C ALA A 64 9.26 -22.14 -26.96
N ASN A 65 10.06 -21.44 -26.15
CA ASN A 65 10.80 -20.25 -26.54
C ASN A 65 12.31 -20.52 -26.76
N GLY A 66 12.74 -21.78 -26.81
CA GLY A 66 14.13 -22.17 -27.10
C GLY A 66 15.11 -21.85 -25.98
N VAL A 67 14.65 -21.84 -24.74
CA VAL A 67 15.46 -21.65 -23.54
C VAL A 67 16.02 -23.00 -23.08
N LYS A 68 17.32 -23.08 -22.79
CA LYS A 68 17.96 -24.31 -22.30
C LYS A 68 17.62 -24.53 -20.82
N LEU A 69 17.30 -25.76 -20.44
CA LEU A 69 16.72 -26.05 -19.13
C LEU A 69 17.59 -27.00 -18.32
N VAL A 70 17.72 -26.69 -17.03
CA VAL A 70 18.06 -27.66 -16.00
C VAL A 70 16.81 -27.87 -15.17
N ILE A 71 16.25 -29.08 -15.18
CA ILE A 71 15.03 -29.39 -14.40
C ILE A 71 15.37 -30.30 -13.23
N SER A 72 14.90 -29.93 -12.04
CA SER A 72 15.20 -30.65 -10.81
C SER A 72 13.98 -30.91 -9.94
N GLY A 73 14.03 -32.02 -9.21
CA GLY A 73 12.98 -32.46 -8.31
C GLY A 73 13.28 -33.85 -7.76
N THR A 74 12.39 -34.36 -6.92
CA THR A 74 12.56 -35.66 -6.25
C THR A 74 12.08 -36.85 -7.07
N ASN A 75 11.20 -36.62 -8.05
CA ASN A 75 10.61 -37.68 -8.86
C ASN A 75 11.24 -37.71 -10.26
N GLY A 76 12.25 -38.57 -10.42
CA GLY A 76 12.98 -38.72 -11.69
C GLY A 76 12.10 -39.11 -12.87
N SER A 77 11.13 -40.04 -12.70
CA SER A 77 10.28 -40.47 -13.82
C SER A 77 9.36 -39.37 -14.32
N ARG A 78 8.85 -38.50 -13.43
CA ARG A 78 8.10 -37.31 -13.86
C ARG A 78 9.01 -36.29 -14.55
N LEU A 79 10.27 -36.12 -14.10
CA LEU A 79 11.22 -35.22 -14.78
C LEU A 79 11.54 -35.69 -16.20
N GLU A 80 11.69 -37.00 -16.42
CA GLU A 80 11.87 -37.56 -17.77
C GLU A 80 10.67 -37.28 -18.67
N GLU A 81 9.44 -37.40 -18.15
CA GLU A 81 8.24 -37.04 -18.90
C GLU A 81 8.18 -35.54 -19.21
N VAL A 82 8.54 -34.68 -18.26
CA VAL A 82 8.62 -33.23 -18.47
C VAL A 82 9.66 -32.90 -19.55
N LYS A 83 10.84 -33.53 -19.50
CA LYS A 83 11.86 -33.39 -20.54
C LYS A 83 11.31 -33.77 -21.91
N ARG A 84 10.68 -34.95 -22.01
CA ARG A 84 10.08 -35.42 -23.27
C ARG A 84 9.09 -34.42 -23.85
N GLN A 85 8.21 -33.85 -23.01
CA GLN A 85 7.24 -32.84 -23.43
C GLN A 85 7.90 -31.52 -23.85
N CYS A 86 8.95 -31.07 -23.14
CA CYS A 86 9.73 -29.89 -23.54
C CYS A 86 10.32 -30.04 -24.95
N LEU A 87 10.82 -31.24 -25.28
CA LEU A 87 11.42 -31.55 -26.58
C LEU A 87 10.39 -31.60 -27.72
N LEU A 88 9.12 -31.96 -27.43
CA LEU A 88 8.05 -31.97 -28.43
C LEU A 88 7.73 -30.57 -28.99
N SER A 89 8.13 -29.49 -28.32
CA SER A 89 8.02 -28.12 -28.84
C SER A 89 8.82 -27.90 -30.14
N GLY A 90 9.82 -28.75 -30.41
CA GLY A 90 10.69 -28.67 -31.59
C GLY A 90 11.75 -27.56 -31.53
N GLN A 91 11.84 -26.81 -30.43
CA GLN A 91 12.80 -25.70 -30.28
C GLN A 91 14.11 -26.10 -29.57
N LEU A 92 14.13 -27.26 -28.91
CA LEU A 92 15.24 -27.76 -28.09
C LEU A 92 15.70 -29.14 -28.55
N GLN A 93 16.98 -29.43 -28.33
CA GLN A 93 17.57 -30.76 -28.50
C GLN A 93 17.67 -31.49 -27.15
N GLU A 94 17.90 -32.81 -27.19
CA GLU A 94 18.07 -33.67 -25.99
C GLU A 94 19.14 -33.13 -25.02
N GLU A 95 20.20 -32.52 -25.56
CA GLU A 95 21.30 -31.91 -24.81
C GLU A 95 20.97 -30.54 -24.20
N ASP A 96 19.90 -29.89 -24.66
CA ASP A 96 19.47 -28.60 -24.12
C ASP A 96 18.62 -28.73 -22.85
N VAL A 97 18.29 -29.95 -22.44
CA VAL A 97 17.54 -30.24 -21.20
C VAL A 97 18.30 -31.23 -20.32
N LEU A 98 18.82 -30.75 -19.18
CA LEU A 98 19.51 -31.55 -18.17
C LEU A 98 18.58 -31.87 -17.00
N ILE A 99 18.48 -33.15 -16.64
CA ILE A 99 17.73 -33.61 -15.47
C ILE A 99 18.67 -33.79 -14.30
N LEU A 100 18.33 -33.19 -13.16
CA LEU A 100 19.02 -33.42 -11.88
C LEU A 100 17.99 -33.84 -10.83
N SER A 101 17.95 -35.14 -10.51
CA SER A 101 17.04 -35.69 -9.51
C SER A 101 17.69 -35.66 -8.13
N PHE A 102 17.24 -34.77 -7.25
CA PHE A 102 17.70 -34.68 -5.87
C PHE A 102 16.64 -34.00 -4.98
N ASP A 103 16.76 -34.21 -3.67
CA ASP A 103 15.96 -33.50 -2.67
C ASP A 103 16.64 -32.18 -2.30
N ILE A 104 15.89 -31.07 -2.34
CA ILE A 104 16.42 -29.75 -2.04
C ILE A 104 16.91 -29.61 -0.60
N ARG A 105 16.44 -30.48 0.31
CA ARG A 105 16.91 -30.55 1.71
C ARG A 105 18.31 -31.11 1.87
N ASP A 106 18.80 -31.87 0.88
CA ASP A 106 20.14 -32.45 0.95
C ASP A 106 21.19 -31.43 0.49
N TYR A 107 21.70 -30.66 1.43
CA TYR A 107 22.69 -29.61 1.16
C TYR A 107 24.02 -30.15 0.63
N SER A 108 24.35 -31.41 0.96
CA SER A 108 25.63 -32.01 0.60
C SER A 108 25.79 -32.18 -0.90
N VAL A 109 24.69 -32.39 -1.62
CA VAL A 109 24.70 -32.61 -3.06
C VAL A 109 24.62 -31.31 -3.87
N HIS A 110 24.21 -30.18 -3.28
CA HIS A 110 23.96 -28.94 -4.05
C HIS A 110 25.17 -28.48 -4.87
N GLN A 111 26.38 -28.52 -4.27
CA GLN A 111 27.60 -28.13 -4.97
C GLN A 111 27.93 -29.11 -6.11
N MET A 112 27.72 -30.41 -5.89
CA MET A 112 27.91 -31.44 -6.91
C MET A 112 26.95 -31.22 -8.08
N GLN A 113 25.67 -30.97 -7.79
CA GLN A 113 24.63 -30.73 -8.80
C GLN A 113 24.92 -29.45 -9.60
N PHE A 114 25.31 -28.37 -8.92
CA PHE A 114 25.75 -27.14 -9.58
C PHE A 114 26.95 -27.39 -10.52
N ASN A 115 27.94 -28.17 -10.07
CA ASN A 115 29.09 -28.52 -10.92
C ASN A 115 28.66 -29.32 -12.16
N SER A 116 27.65 -30.19 -12.06
CA SER A 116 27.07 -30.90 -13.20
C SER A 116 26.46 -29.93 -14.22
N VAL A 117 25.73 -28.90 -13.76
CA VAL A 117 25.19 -27.84 -14.63
C VAL A 117 26.30 -27.13 -15.39
N ILE A 118 27.33 -26.67 -14.69
CA ILE A 118 28.45 -25.96 -15.31
C ILE A 118 29.26 -26.89 -16.22
N LYS A 119 29.42 -28.17 -15.88
CA LYS A 119 30.09 -29.14 -16.75
C LYS A 119 29.34 -29.30 -18.08
N HIS A 120 28.02 -29.39 -18.02
CA HIS A 120 27.14 -29.63 -19.17
C HIS A 120 26.98 -28.37 -20.04
N PHE A 121 26.54 -27.26 -19.47
CA PHE A 121 26.18 -26.04 -20.21
C PHE A 121 27.28 -24.99 -20.28
N LYS A 122 28.34 -25.11 -19.48
CA LYS A 122 29.41 -24.10 -19.28
C LYS A 122 28.95 -22.77 -18.69
N ARG A 123 27.65 -22.56 -18.56
CA ARG A 123 27.04 -21.34 -18.04
C ARG A 123 25.72 -21.66 -17.33
N LEU A 124 25.38 -20.81 -16.38
CA LEU A 124 24.04 -20.66 -15.81
C LEU A 124 23.69 -19.17 -15.90
N ASP A 125 22.47 -18.83 -16.32
CA ASP A 125 21.99 -17.45 -16.40
C ASP A 125 20.93 -17.16 -15.33
N ILE A 126 19.99 -18.09 -15.11
CA ILE A 126 18.84 -17.88 -14.23
C ILE A 126 18.64 -19.07 -13.30
N LEU A 127 18.45 -18.82 -12.01
CA LEU A 127 18.02 -19.84 -11.03
C LEU A 127 16.59 -19.55 -10.60
N VAL A 128 15.68 -20.49 -10.86
CA VAL A 128 14.28 -20.48 -10.45
C VAL A 128 14.11 -21.39 -9.23
N SER A 129 14.05 -20.76 -8.06
CA SER A 129 13.80 -21.37 -6.76
C SER A 129 12.30 -21.59 -6.56
N ASN A 130 11.78 -22.67 -7.14
CA ASN A 130 10.34 -22.98 -7.15
C ASN A 130 9.97 -24.22 -6.30
N ALA A 131 10.93 -25.08 -5.92
CA ALA A 131 10.65 -26.22 -5.07
C ALA A 131 10.01 -25.79 -3.73
N GLY A 132 8.94 -26.47 -3.34
CA GLY A 132 8.27 -26.22 -2.08
C GLY A 132 7.08 -27.14 -1.82
N ARG A 133 6.63 -27.17 -0.57
CA ARG A 133 5.40 -27.85 -0.13
C ARG A 133 4.49 -26.88 0.61
N SER A 134 3.21 -27.23 0.67
CA SER A 134 2.21 -26.54 1.50
C SER A 134 1.99 -27.30 2.80
N GLN A 135 1.37 -26.64 3.78
CA GLN A 135 0.94 -27.22 5.05
C GLN A 135 -0.52 -26.84 5.33
N ARG A 136 -1.30 -27.78 5.89
CA ARG A 136 -2.71 -27.61 6.28
C ARG A 136 -3.01 -28.29 7.63
N ALA A 137 -3.17 -27.48 8.68
CA ALA A 137 -3.61 -27.90 10.02
C ALA A 137 -4.03 -26.68 10.85
N ALA A 138 -4.86 -26.87 11.88
CA ALA A 138 -5.14 -25.82 12.85
C ALA A 138 -3.84 -25.40 13.56
N PHE A 139 -3.75 -24.15 14.00
CA PHE A 139 -2.49 -23.55 14.47
C PHE A 139 -1.89 -24.34 15.66
N GLU A 140 -2.74 -24.75 16.58
CA GLU A 140 -2.42 -25.50 17.80
C GLU A 140 -2.10 -26.99 17.56
N GLU A 141 -2.37 -27.51 16.36
CA GLU A 141 -2.15 -28.92 15.99
C GLU A 141 -0.85 -29.14 15.21
N ILE A 142 -0.07 -28.08 14.97
CA ILE A 142 1.18 -28.16 14.20
C ILE A 142 2.31 -28.58 15.14
N ASP A 143 2.89 -29.75 14.87
CA ASP A 143 4.10 -30.19 15.54
C ASP A 143 5.31 -29.36 15.07
N ILE A 144 6.20 -29.02 16.00
CA ILE A 144 7.42 -28.24 15.71
C ILE A 144 8.31 -28.90 14.63
N GLU A 145 8.24 -30.22 14.48
CA GLU A 145 8.99 -30.94 13.45
C GLU A 145 8.43 -30.68 12.05
N VAL A 146 7.11 -30.44 11.90
CA VAL A 146 6.50 -30.00 10.64
C VAL A 146 6.94 -28.59 10.30
N ASP A 147 7.02 -27.69 11.30
CA ASP A 147 7.55 -26.34 11.10
C ASP A 147 8.99 -26.37 10.60
N LYS A 148 9.86 -27.15 11.25
CA LYS A 148 11.25 -27.33 10.82
C LYS A 148 11.31 -27.87 9.40
N GLU A 149 10.61 -28.97 9.10
CA GLU A 149 10.64 -29.57 7.76
C GLU A 149 10.14 -28.61 6.67
N MET A 150 9.13 -27.79 6.99
CA MET A 150 8.64 -26.75 6.08
C MET A 150 9.74 -25.73 5.74
N PHE A 151 10.51 -25.29 6.73
CA PHE A 151 11.64 -24.38 6.52
C PHE A 151 12.82 -25.03 5.80
N GLU A 152 13.15 -26.28 6.11
CA GLU A 152 14.21 -27.03 5.40
C GLU A 152 13.92 -27.10 3.89
N ILE A 153 12.66 -27.36 3.50
CA ILE A 153 12.24 -27.44 2.08
C ILE A 153 12.10 -26.05 1.45
N ASN A 154 11.25 -25.20 2.03
CA ASN A 154 10.81 -23.96 1.38
C ASN A 154 11.81 -22.81 1.52
N VAL A 155 12.77 -22.90 2.45
CA VAL A 155 13.64 -21.77 2.80
C VAL A 155 15.11 -22.18 2.69
N PHE A 156 15.60 -23.06 3.57
CA PHE A 156 17.03 -23.33 3.70
C PHE A 156 17.62 -24.05 2.49
N GLY A 157 16.91 -25.03 1.91
CA GLY A 157 17.32 -25.68 0.67
C GLY A 157 17.46 -24.73 -0.50
N LEU A 158 16.50 -23.80 -0.67
CA LEU A 158 16.57 -22.80 -1.73
C LEU A 158 17.71 -21.80 -1.49
N ILE A 159 17.88 -21.34 -0.25
CA ILE A 159 18.94 -20.41 0.14
C ILE A 159 20.33 -21.00 -0.08
N ASN A 160 20.56 -22.25 0.31
CA ASN A 160 21.87 -22.88 0.17
C ASN A 160 22.28 -22.97 -1.31
N LEU A 161 21.35 -23.37 -2.18
CA LEU A 161 21.59 -23.41 -3.62
C LEU A 161 21.84 -22.00 -4.20
N THR A 162 21.03 -21.00 -3.80
CA THR A 162 21.21 -19.60 -4.20
C THR A 162 22.58 -19.06 -3.81
N ARG A 163 23.10 -19.39 -2.61
CA ARG A 163 24.46 -18.98 -2.19
C ARG A 163 25.55 -19.54 -3.09
N ILE A 164 25.42 -20.79 -3.53
CA ILE A 164 26.38 -21.43 -4.44
C ILE A 164 26.35 -20.72 -5.81
N VAL A 165 25.15 -20.51 -6.36
CA VAL A 165 24.98 -19.84 -7.65
C VAL A 165 25.41 -18.37 -7.59
N LEU A 166 25.14 -17.67 -6.48
CA LEU A 166 25.55 -16.29 -6.26
C LEU A 166 27.07 -16.16 -6.27
N LYS A 167 27.79 -17.06 -5.58
CA LYS A 167 29.26 -17.08 -5.63
C LYS A 167 29.77 -17.21 -7.06
N TYR A 168 29.15 -18.08 -7.85
CA TYR A 168 29.48 -18.23 -9.27
C TYR A 168 29.20 -16.96 -10.08
N PHE A 169 28.04 -16.33 -9.93
CA PHE A 169 27.71 -15.09 -10.63
C PHE A 169 28.71 -13.98 -10.31
N LEU A 170 29.07 -13.82 -9.03
CA LEU A 170 30.02 -12.80 -8.58
C LEU A 170 31.44 -13.07 -9.08
N GLN A 171 31.94 -14.31 -8.95
CA GLN A 171 33.29 -14.69 -9.38
C GLN A 171 33.49 -14.51 -10.89
N ASN A 172 32.46 -14.80 -11.68
CA ASN A 172 32.54 -14.75 -13.15
C ASN A 172 31.97 -13.44 -13.74
N LYS A 173 31.57 -12.48 -12.89
CA LYS A 173 30.95 -11.20 -13.28
C LYS A 173 29.75 -11.38 -14.23
N ILE A 174 28.93 -12.39 -13.94
CA ILE A 174 27.73 -12.70 -14.73
C ILE A 174 26.58 -11.85 -14.18
N LYS A 175 25.88 -11.16 -15.08
CA LYS A 175 24.58 -10.52 -14.78
C LYS A 175 23.51 -11.60 -14.72
N GLY A 176 23.47 -12.32 -13.61
CA GLY A 176 22.55 -13.42 -13.39
C GLY A 176 21.22 -12.96 -12.80
N HIS A 177 20.25 -13.88 -12.77
CA HIS A 177 18.91 -13.60 -12.29
C HIS A 177 18.43 -14.68 -11.33
N PHE A 178 18.00 -14.29 -10.13
CA PHE A 178 17.30 -15.15 -9.19
C PHE A 178 15.80 -14.95 -9.28
N VAL A 179 15.05 -16.03 -9.41
CA VAL A 179 13.59 -16.01 -9.48
C VAL A 179 13.07 -16.91 -8.36
N VAL A 180 12.28 -16.35 -7.45
CA VAL A 180 11.87 -17.05 -6.23
C VAL A 180 10.36 -17.15 -6.20
N THR A 181 9.84 -18.38 -6.17
CA THR A 181 8.41 -18.62 -6.04
C THR A 181 7.99 -18.52 -4.58
N SER A 182 7.50 -17.35 -4.18
CA SER A 182 6.84 -17.11 -2.90
C SER A 182 5.36 -17.53 -2.98
N SER A 183 4.43 -16.69 -2.49
CA SER A 183 2.98 -16.82 -2.58
C SER A 183 2.33 -15.53 -2.07
N THR A 184 1.04 -15.31 -2.34
CA THR A 184 0.26 -14.31 -1.59
C THR A 184 0.29 -14.59 -0.07
N ALA A 185 0.47 -15.84 0.34
CA ALA A 185 0.72 -16.23 1.73
C ALA A 185 2.09 -15.77 2.29
N GLY A 186 2.96 -15.22 1.44
CA GLY A 186 4.22 -14.56 1.84
C GLY A 186 4.05 -13.10 2.25
N LYS A 187 2.85 -12.54 2.07
CA LYS A 187 2.48 -11.16 2.44
C LYS A 187 1.32 -11.08 3.41
N LEU A 188 0.47 -12.11 3.44
CA LEU A 188 -0.75 -12.17 4.24
C LEU A 188 -0.83 -13.51 4.97
N GLY A 189 -1.37 -13.48 6.20
CA GLY A 189 -1.66 -14.68 6.98
C GLY A 189 -2.79 -15.50 6.37
N VAL A 190 -2.54 -16.78 6.07
CA VAL A 190 -3.58 -17.68 5.57
C VAL A 190 -3.99 -18.66 6.67
N PRO A 191 -5.30 -18.79 6.99
CA PRO A 191 -5.78 -19.74 7.98
C PRO A 191 -5.33 -21.18 7.72
N ASN A 192 -5.12 -21.92 8.79
CA ASN A 192 -4.69 -23.32 8.79
C ASN A 192 -3.37 -23.59 8.04
N SER A 193 -2.52 -22.58 7.85
CA SER A 193 -1.34 -22.67 6.97
C SER A 193 -0.13 -21.95 7.57
N ALA A 194 0.01 -21.98 8.90
CA ALA A 194 0.94 -21.12 9.63
C ALA A 194 2.40 -21.36 9.23
N SER A 195 2.87 -22.61 9.23
CA SER A 195 4.25 -22.98 8.84
C SER A 195 4.55 -22.57 7.39
N TYR A 196 3.59 -22.81 6.49
CA TYR A 196 3.72 -22.43 5.08
C TYR A 196 3.82 -20.92 4.91
N THR A 197 2.90 -20.17 5.52
CA THR A 197 2.84 -18.71 5.50
C THR A 197 4.15 -18.12 6.04
N ALA A 198 4.64 -18.61 7.18
CA ALA A 198 5.90 -18.19 7.78
C ALA A 198 7.09 -18.46 6.85
N SER A 199 7.15 -19.65 6.24
CA SER A 199 8.22 -20.00 5.29
C SER A 199 8.23 -19.09 4.05
N LYS A 200 7.05 -18.67 3.56
CA LYS A 200 6.96 -17.75 2.42
C LYS A 200 7.33 -16.33 2.80
N HIS A 201 6.93 -15.83 3.98
CA HIS A 201 7.41 -14.53 4.50
C HIS A 201 8.93 -14.50 4.68
N ALA A 202 9.52 -15.61 5.16
CA ALA A 202 10.97 -15.71 5.34
C ALA A 202 11.75 -15.51 4.03
N LEU A 203 11.20 -15.98 2.89
CA LEU A 203 11.81 -15.74 1.58
C LEU A 203 11.85 -14.24 1.23
N HIS A 204 10.79 -13.48 1.51
CA HIS A 204 10.79 -12.03 1.24
C HIS A 204 11.91 -11.33 2.01
N GLY A 205 11.99 -11.53 3.33
CA GLY A 205 13.03 -10.91 4.13
C GLY A 205 14.45 -11.30 3.69
N TYR A 206 14.65 -12.57 3.34
CA TYR A 206 15.98 -13.07 2.94
C TYR A 206 16.43 -12.53 1.57
N TYR A 207 15.55 -12.57 0.57
CA TYR A 207 15.88 -12.13 -0.78
C TYR A 207 15.87 -10.60 -0.92
N GLU A 208 15.17 -9.86 -0.05
CA GLU A 208 15.29 -8.40 0.03
C GLU A 208 16.70 -7.98 0.45
N CYS A 209 17.28 -8.64 1.47
CA CYS A 209 18.68 -8.43 1.84
C CYS A 209 19.60 -8.67 0.64
N LEU A 210 19.42 -9.80 -0.06
CA LEU A 210 20.22 -10.11 -1.25
C LEU A 210 20.04 -9.06 -2.35
N ARG A 211 18.83 -8.52 -2.55
CA ARG A 211 18.55 -7.46 -3.54
C ARG A 211 19.40 -6.25 -3.27
N THR A 212 19.37 -5.73 -2.03
CA THR A 212 20.15 -4.56 -1.64
C THR A 212 21.67 -4.77 -1.82
N GLU A 213 22.16 -5.99 -1.58
CA GLU A 213 23.59 -6.33 -1.70
C GLU A 213 24.06 -6.60 -3.14
N ALA A 214 23.16 -7.06 -4.02
CA ALA A 214 23.50 -7.62 -5.33
C ALA A 214 23.07 -6.74 -6.51
N GLN A 215 22.13 -5.81 -6.32
CA GLN A 215 21.65 -4.92 -7.38
C GLN A 215 22.78 -4.09 -7.99
N ALA A 216 23.65 -3.50 -7.16
CA ALA A 216 24.83 -2.75 -7.63
C ALA A 216 25.83 -3.62 -8.41
N LYS A 217 25.76 -4.95 -8.28
CA LYS A 217 26.61 -5.94 -8.95
C LYS A 217 25.97 -6.48 -10.23
N GLY A 218 24.80 -5.97 -10.62
CA GLY A 218 24.09 -6.35 -11.84
C GLY A 218 23.36 -7.69 -11.77
N ILE A 219 23.01 -8.14 -10.56
CA ILE A 219 22.21 -9.35 -10.34
C ILE A 219 20.76 -8.94 -10.09
N SER A 220 19.84 -9.47 -10.89
CA SER A 220 18.40 -9.23 -10.76
C SER A 220 17.75 -10.25 -9.82
N ILE A 221 16.69 -9.85 -9.13
CA ILE A 221 15.93 -10.73 -8.23
C ILE A 221 14.43 -10.47 -8.40
N THR A 222 13.72 -11.49 -8.87
CA THR A 222 12.27 -11.47 -9.06
C THR A 222 11.57 -12.34 -8.01
N MET A 223 10.70 -11.72 -7.22
CA MET A 223 9.82 -12.40 -6.27
C MET A 223 8.45 -12.67 -6.89
N LEU A 224 8.14 -13.93 -7.17
CA LEU A 224 6.85 -14.37 -7.72
C LEU A 224 5.89 -14.68 -6.58
N CYS A 225 4.76 -13.98 -6.51
CA CYS A 225 3.74 -14.17 -5.48
C CYS A 225 2.44 -14.69 -6.08
N PRO A 226 2.36 -15.98 -6.44
CA PRO A 226 1.12 -16.57 -6.93
C PRO A 226 0.08 -16.71 -5.82
N GLY A 227 -1.16 -16.37 -6.16
CA GLY A 227 -2.35 -16.72 -5.42
C GLY A 227 -2.75 -18.19 -5.65
N PRO A 228 -4.04 -18.54 -5.49
CA PRO A 228 -4.51 -19.89 -5.73
C PRO A 228 -4.38 -20.29 -7.22
N VAL A 229 -3.43 -21.18 -7.52
CA VAL A 229 -3.20 -21.75 -8.86
C VAL A 229 -3.58 -23.23 -8.87
N PHE A 230 -4.12 -23.74 -9.97
CA PHE A 230 -4.32 -25.18 -10.11
C PHE A 230 -2.98 -25.92 -10.06
N SER A 231 -2.81 -26.78 -9.05
CA SER A 231 -1.61 -27.62 -8.92
C SER A 231 -1.86 -28.73 -7.89
N ARG A 232 -0.96 -29.72 -7.88
CA ARG A 232 -0.94 -30.82 -6.91
C ARG A 232 -0.34 -30.42 -5.55
N ILE A 233 -0.16 -29.11 -5.29
CA ILE A 233 0.47 -28.62 -4.05
C ILE A 233 -0.38 -28.91 -2.81
N LEU A 234 -1.71 -28.91 -2.96
CA LEU A 234 -2.66 -29.22 -1.88
C LEU A 234 -2.81 -30.73 -1.65
N GLU A 235 -2.68 -31.54 -2.70
CA GLU A 235 -2.72 -33.01 -2.61
C GLU A 235 -1.53 -33.55 -1.81
N ASN A 236 -0.38 -32.87 -1.91
CA ASN A 236 0.85 -33.23 -1.21
C ASN A 236 1.14 -32.32 0.00
N ALA A 237 0.12 -31.63 0.53
CA ALA A 237 0.29 -30.77 1.71
C ALA A 237 0.64 -31.60 2.95
N MET A 238 1.51 -31.05 3.81
CA MET A 238 1.79 -31.61 5.12
C MET A 238 0.59 -31.40 6.05
N SER A 239 0.25 -32.42 6.83
CA SER A 239 -0.69 -32.32 7.94
C SER A 239 0.00 -31.72 9.17
N GLY A 240 -0.72 -31.59 10.29
CA GLY A 240 -0.14 -31.07 11.54
C GLY A 240 0.90 -32.00 12.18
N LYS A 241 0.94 -33.28 11.77
CA LYS A 241 1.84 -34.30 12.32
C LYS A 241 2.73 -34.89 11.23
N LYS A 242 3.98 -35.22 11.58
CA LYS A 242 4.99 -35.75 10.64
C LYS A 242 4.55 -37.03 9.91
N ASP A 243 3.79 -37.90 10.60
CA ASP A 243 3.25 -39.16 10.06
C ASP A 243 1.73 -39.13 9.85
N GLY A 244 1.09 -37.96 10.00
CA GLY A 244 -0.36 -37.83 9.81
C GLY A 244 -0.74 -38.01 8.34
N GLN A 245 -1.82 -38.75 8.05
CA GLN A 245 -2.37 -38.87 6.70
C GLN A 245 -2.43 -37.49 6.03
N HIS A 246 -1.92 -37.41 4.80
CA HIS A 246 -2.06 -36.22 3.96
C HIS A 246 -3.54 -35.82 3.93
N SER A 247 -3.83 -34.57 4.31
CA SER A 247 -5.18 -34.03 4.29
C SER A 247 -5.65 -34.08 2.83
N VAL A 248 -6.41 -35.11 2.46
CA VAL A 248 -7.02 -35.24 1.14
C VAL A 248 -8.14 -34.21 1.07
N VAL A 249 -7.78 -32.95 0.88
CA VAL A 249 -8.74 -31.92 0.51
C VAL A 249 -9.14 -32.23 -0.93
N THR A 250 -10.22 -32.99 -1.08
CA THR A 250 -10.83 -33.31 -2.37
C THR A 250 -11.32 -32.00 -2.97
N HIS A 251 -10.91 -31.72 -4.21
CA HIS A 251 -11.23 -30.47 -4.88
C HIS A 251 -12.76 -30.31 -5.03
N SER A 252 -13.34 -29.33 -4.34
CA SER A 252 -14.69 -28.84 -4.65
C SER A 252 -14.66 -28.11 -6.00
N LYS A 253 -15.66 -28.37 -6.86
CA LYS A 253 -15.82 -27.84 -8.23
C LYS A 253 -16.07 -26.33 -8.34
N ASP A 254 -15.83 -25.54 -7.29
CA ASP A 254 -16.01 -24.08 -7.32
C ASP A 254 -14.69 -23.39 -7.71
N ASN A 255 -14.43 -23.38 -9.03
CA ASN A 255 -13.21 -22.94 -9.71
C ASN A 255 -12.97 -21.42 -9.65
N LYS A 256 -12.30 -20.94 -8.60
CA LYS A 256 -11.74 -19.56 -8.52
C LYS A 256 -10.21 -19.52 -8.52
N ARG A 257 -9.56 -20.54 -9.10
CA ARG A 257 -8.09 -20.63 -9.19
C ARG A 257 -7.62 -20.26 -10.59
N LEU A 258 -6.41 -19.70 -10.68
CA LEU A 258 -5.77 -19.42 -11.96
C LEU A 258 -5.25 -20.72 -12.60
N ASP A 259 -5.35 -20.79 -13.92
CA ASP A 259 -4.77 -21.87 -14.71
C ASP A 259 -3.22 -21.92 -14.57
N THR A 260 -2.66 -23.12 -14.52
CA THR A 260 -1.21 -23.32 -14.32
C THR A 260 -0.39 -22.80 -15.49
N ASN A 261 -0.86 -22.97 -16.73
CA ASN A 261 -0.15 -22.49 -17.92
C ASN A 261 -0.20 -20.97 -17.97
N ARG A 262 -1.33 -20.35 -17.62
CA ARG A 262 -1.42 -18.89 -17.50
C ARG A 262 -0.45 -18.34 -16.46
N CYS A 263 -0.36 -18.99 -15.29
CA CYS A 263 0.61 -18.61 -14.26
C CYS A 263 2.07 -18.76 -14.74
N ALA A 264 2.38 -19.83 -15.48
CA ALA A 264 3.70 -20.06 -16.05
C ALA A 264 4.07 -19.01 -17.11
N HIS A 265 3.13 -18.62 -17.97
CA HIS A 265 3.30 -17.56 -18.95
C HIS A 265 3.61 -16.21 -18.28
N LEU A 266 2.79 -15.81 -17.29
CA LEU A 266 3.02 -14.60 -16.51
C LEU A 266 4.37 -14.64 -15.78
N MET A 267 4.75 -15.81 -15.24
CA MET A 267 6.07 -15.99 -14.63
C MET A 267 7.20 -15.82 -15.65
N ALA A 268 7.11 -16.41 -16.84
CA ALA A 268 8.11 -16.22 -17.90
C ALA A 268 8.21 -14.74 -18.34
N THR A 269 7.08 -14.04 -18.45
CA THR A 269 7.02 -12.60 -18.73
C THR A 269 7.70 -11.77 -17.63
N ALA A 270 7.50 -12.12 -16.36
CA ALA A 270 8.17 -11.47 -15.23
C ALA A 270 9.69 -11.69 -15.27
N ILE A 271 10.12 -12.91 -15.65
CA ILE A 271 11.54 -13.26 -15.76
C ILE A 271 12.21 -12.44 -16.86
N VAL A 272 11.65 -12.42 -18.07
CA VAL A 272 12.30 -11.71 -19.20
C VAL A 272 12.37 -10.20 -18.97
N ASN A 273 11.39 -9.62 -18.30
CA ASN A 273 11.38 -8.19 -17.95
C ASN A 273 12.13 -7.86 -16.65
N SER A 274 12.71 -8.86 -15.96
CA SER A 274 13.45 -8.68 -14.70
C SER A 274 12.69 -7.87 -13.64
N LEU A 275 11.40 -8.16 -13.46
CA LEU A 275 10.55 -7.44 -12.50
C LEU A 275 10.99 -7.73 -11.06
N ASP A 276 10.91 -6.77 -10.13
CA ASP A 276 11.38 -7.00 -8.75
C ASP A 276 10.44 -7.92 -7.96
N GLU A 277 9.14 -7.66 -8.05
CA GLU A 277 8.09 -8.40 -7.39
C GLU A 277 6.84 -8.41 -8.27
N THR A 278 6.19 -9.56 -8.38
CA THR A 278 4.97 -9.70 -9.17
C THR A 278 3.93 -10.52 -8.43
N GLU A 279 2.69 -10.08 -8.47
CA GLU A 279 1.54 -10.74 -7.86
C GLU A 279 0.63 -11.29 -8.94
N VAL A 280 0.36 -12.58 -8.86
CA VAL A 280 -0.51 -13.28 -9.81
C VAL A 280 -1.77 -13.66 -9.05
N TRP A 281 -2.88 -13.01 -9.38
CA TRP A 281 -4.11 -13.06 -8.61
C TRP A 281 -5.11 -14.08 -9.15
N SER A 282 -5.99 -14.53 -8.26
CA SER A 282 -7.25 -15.16 -8.66
C SER A 282 -8.43 -14.27 -8.28
N GLU A 283 -9.64 -14.64 -8.70
CA GLU A 283 -10.83 -13.77 -8.68
C GLU A 283 -11.16 -13.05 -7.34
N TRP A 284 -10.76 -13.64 -6.21
CA TRP A 284 -11.09 -13.12 -4.88
C TRP A 284 -10.29 -11.87 -4.50
N LEU A 285 -8.99 -11.83 -4.84
CA LEU A 285 -8.10 -10.71 -4.49
C LEU A 285 -8.28 -9.48 -5.40
N ARG A 286 -8.89 -9.71 -6.57
CA ARG A 286 -9.37 -8.68 -7.52
C ARG A 286 -10.36 -7.69 -6.90
N HIS A 287 -11.05 -8.09 -5.83
CA HIS A 287 -12.01 -7.24 -5.13
C HIS A 287 -11.34 -6.21 -4.21
N TRP A 288 -10.14 -6.48 -3.68
CA TRP A 288 -9.45 -5.53 -2.80
C TRP A 288 -8.83 -4.39 -3.60
N THR A 289 -8.18 -4.70 -4.72
CA THR A 289 -7.71 -3.68 -5.67
C THR A 289 -8.87 -2.87 -6.23
N TYR A 290 -10.01 -3.50 -6.51
CA TYR A 290 -11.27 -2.83 -6.87
C TYR A 290 -11.73 -1.83 -5.79
N CYS A 291 -11.83 -2.24 -4.53
CA CYS A 291 -12.26 -1.35 -3.44
C CYS A 291 -11.29 -0.18 -3.22
N LEU A 292 -9.97 -0.43 -3.29
CA LEU A 292 -8.95 0.60 -3.12
C LEU A 292 -9.00 1.61 -4.28
N ALA A 293 -9.16 1.14 -5.52
CA ALA A 293 -9.18 2.00 -6.69
C ALA A 293 -10.48 2.84 -6.75
N VAL A 294 -11.63 2.26 -6.37
CA VAL A 294 -12.88 3.02 -6.19
C VAL A 294 -12.72 4.09 -5.10
N TYR A 295 -12.08 3.75 -3.97
CA TYR A 295 -11.79 4.70 -2.90
C TYR A 295 -10.89 5.86 -3.39
N CYS A 296 -9.81 5.57 -4.12
CA CYS A 296 -8.93 6.61 -4.68
C CYS A 296 -9.63 7.54 -5.67
N VAL A 297 -10.53 7.01 -6.51
CA VAL A 297 -11.31 7.84 -7.45
C VAL A 297 -12.31 8.72 -6.69
N VAL A 298 -12.99 8.17 -5.68
CA VAL A 298 -13.88 8.96 -4.80
C VAL A 298 -13.08 10.07 -4.11
N LEU A 299 -11.90 9.76 -3.57
CA LEU A 299 -11.02 10.73 -2.93
C LEU A 299 -10.57 11.83 -3.89
N GLY A 300 -10.15 11.46 -5.11
CA GLY A 300 -9.77 12.40 -6.15
C GLY A 300 -10.90 13.32 -6.59
N VAL A 301 -12.15 12.85 -6.57
CA VAL A 301 -13.34 13.67 -6.86
C VAL A 301 -13.72 14.58 -5.69
N THR A 302 -13.41 14.18 -4.45
CA THR A 302 -13.68 14.99 -3.24
C THR A 302 -12.60 16.03 -2.93
N LEU A 303 -11.41 15.92 -3.54
CA LEU A 303 -10.34 16.90 -3.40
C LEU A 303 -10.68 18.14 -4.26
N SER A 304 -11.37 19.10 -3.64
CA SER A 304 -11.46 20.46 -4.15
C SER A 304 -10.11 21.16 -3.95
N PRO A 305 -9.66 22.03 -4.88
CA PRO A 305 -8.41 22.76 -4.69
C PRO A 305 -8.52 23.68 -3.48
N THR A 306 -7.71 23.45 -2.47
CA THR A 306 -7.57 24.34 -1.33
C THR A 306 -6.85 25.62 -1.78
N GLN A 307 -7.56 26.75 -1.77
CA GLN A 307 -6.96 28.04 -2.03
C GLN A 307 -6.32 28.56 -0.73
N CYS A 308 -5.01 28.77 -0.75
CA CYS A 308 -4.31 29.61 0.22
C CYS A 308 -4.96 31.01 0.24
N LEU A 309 -4.96 31.71 1.38
CA LEU A 309 -5.78 32.90 1.66
C LEU A 309 -5.38 34.14 0.80
N ARG A 310 -5.64 34.07 -0.50
CA ARG A 310 -5.58 35.16 -1.49
C ARG A 310 -6.97 35.24 -2.08
N PHE A 311 -7.77 36.19 -1.63
CA PHE A 311 -9.14 36.33 -2.10
C PHE A 311 -9.27 37.57 -2.98
N HIS A 312 -10.15 37.44 -3.96
CA HIS A 312 -10.43 38.50 -4.90
C HIS A 312 -11.72 39.23 -4.50
N LEU A 313 -11.67 40.56 -4.54
CA LEU A 313 -12.75 41.46 -4.16
C LEU A 313 -13.33 42.12 -5.42
N GLN A 314 -14.61 41.86 -5.66
CA GLN A 314 -15.35 42.39 -6.81
C GLN A 314 -15.85 43.82 -6.50
N PRO A 315 -16.05 44.70 -7.51
CA PRO A 315 -16.57 46.05 -7.30
C PRO A 315 -17.96 46.05 -6.63
N ASN A 316 -18.23 46.99 -5.73
CA ASN A 316 -19.50 47.09 -4.98
C ASN A 316 -19.84 45.85 -4.13
N THR A 317 -18.83 45.07 -3.71
CA THR A 317 -19.03 43.90 -2.85
C THR A 317 -18.33 44.05 -1.50
N LYS A 318 -18.87 43.34 -0.50
CA LYS A 318 -18.30 43.17 0.83
C LYS A 318 -17.83 41.73 0.98
N ARG A 319 -16.58 41.54 1.38
CA ARG A 319 -16.02 40.23 1.78
C ARG A 319 -15.51 40.34 3.21
N CYS A 320 -15.83 39.36 4.05
CA CYS A 320 -15.38 39.33 5.44
C CYS A 320 -14.63 38.03 5.73
N LEU A 321 -13.55 38.16 6.48
CA LEU A 321 -12.86 37.05 7.15
C LEU A 321 -13.33 37.02 8.61
N LYS A 322 -13.67 35.83 9.12
CA LYS A 322 -14.04 35.65 10.52
C LYS A 322 -12.86 35.05 11.26
N GLU A 323 -12.42 35.70 12.33
CA GLU A 323 -11.33 35.21 13.18
C GLU A 323 -11.81 35.14 14.63
N GLU A 324 -11.49 34.04 15.32
CA GLU A 324 -11.78 33.88 16.74
C GLU A 324 -10.65 34.53 17.55
N MET A 325 -10.98 35.59 18.29
CA MET A 325 -10.02 36.31 19.12
C MET A 325 -10.22 35.93 20.58
N ARG A 326 -9.15 35.45 21.21
CA ARG A 326 -9.12 35.16 22.65
C ARG A 326 -9.05 36.46 23.45
N LYS A 327 -9.63 36.44 24.64
CA LYS A 327 -9.56 37.52 25.62
C LYS A 327 -8.11 37.93 25.89
N ASP A 328 -7.88 39.25 25.92
CA ASP A 328 -6.59 39.91 26.20
C ASP A 328 -5.46 39.58 25.19
N VAL A 329 -5.77 38.96 24.05
CA VAL A 329 -4.79 38.67 23.01
C VAL A 329 -4.76 39.79 21.96
N LEU A 330 -3.57 40.38 21.78
CA LEU A 330 -3.31 41.35 20.73
C LEU A 330 -3.24 40.67 19.36
N VAL A 331 -3.97 41.20 18.39
CA VAL A 331 -3.93 40.80 16.99
C VAL A 331 -3.50 41.97 16.15
N THR A 332 -2.40 41.81 15.43
CA THR A 332 -1.91 42.81 14.46
C THR A 332 -1.95 42.22 13.07
N GLY A 333 -2.36 43.01 12.09
CA GLY A 333 -2.32 42.58 10.70
C GLY A 333 -1.79 43.65 9.76
N GLU A 334 -1.20 43.18 8.67
CA GLU A 334 -0.75 43.97 7.54
C GLU A 334 -1.63 43.63 6.34
N TYR A 335 -2.11 44.65 5.64
CA TYR A 335 -2.87 44.47 4.41
C TYR A 335 -2.22 45.23 3.25
N GLU A 336 -2.22 44.59 2.09
CA GLU A 336 -1.75 45.14 0.83
C GLU A 336 -2.78 44.83 -0.26
N LEU A 337 -3.22 45.85 -0.98
CA LEU A 337 -4.20 45.70 -2.04
C LEU A 337 -3.59 46.08 -3.39
N SER A 338 -3.84 45.26 -4.41
CA SER A 338 -3.43 45.55 -5.80
C SER A 338 -4.00 46.89 -6.32
N PRO A 339 -3.31 47.61 -7.22
CA PRO A 339 -3.82 48.89 -7.74
C PRO A 339 -5.05 48.70 -8.63
N ALA A 340 -6.16 49.37 -8.32
CA ALA A 340 -7.40 49.33 -9.09
C ALA A 340 -7.92 50.77 -9.34
N PRO A 341 -7.77 51.33 -10.56
CA PRO A 341 -8.17 52.71 -10.83
C PRO A 341 -9.70 52.88 -10.76
N GLY A 342 -10.16 53.93 -10.05
CA GLY A 342 -11.58 54.27 -9.91
C GLY A 342 -12.36 53.47 -8.86
N GLN A 343 -11.67 52.71 -8.01
CA GLN A 343 -12.26 51.89 -6.94
C GLN A 343 -11.71 52.31 -5.58
N ARG A 344 -12.59 52.50 -4.60
CA ARG A 344 -12.24 52.73 -3.19
C ARG A 344 -12.51 51.45 -2.40
N THR A 345 -11.62 51.09 -1.48
CA THR A 345 -11.86 49.97 -0.55
C THR A 345 -11.71 50.46 0.88
N ASP A 346 -12.64 50.08 1.75
CA ASP A 346 -12.65 50.39 3.17
C ASP A 346 -12.58 49.09 3.98
N LEU A 347 -11.97 49.13 5.17
CA LEU A 347 -11.83 48.01 6.11
C LEU A 347 -12.57 48.38 7.39
N ALA A 348 -13.43 47.48 7.84
CA ALA A 348 -14.05 47.54 9.15
C ALA A 348 -13.83 46.21 9.86
N VAL A 349 -13.34 46.28 11.10
CA VAL A 349 -13.21 45.15 12.02
C VAL A 349 -14.34 45.27 13.03
N THR A 350 -15.26 44.32 13.01
CA THR A 350 -16.44 44.33 13.87
C THR A 350 -16.54 43.07 14.69
N ASP A 351 -16.87 43.21 15.96
CA ASP A 351 -17.19 42.09 16.86
C ASP A 351 -18.53 41.43 16.49
N SER A 352 -18.82 40.25 17.02
CA SER A 352 -20.08 39.49 16.82
C SER A 352 -21.33 40.30 17.21
N LYS A 353 -21.18 41.22 18.17
CA LYS A 353 -22.20 42.16 18.65
C LYS A 353 -22.37 43.38 17.75
N GLY A 354 -21.58 43.51 16.69
CA GLY A 354 -21.62 44.62 15.72
C GLY A 354 -20.84 45.86 16.16
N HIS A 355 -20.05 45.78 17.23
CA HIS A 355 -19.20 46.88 17.69
C HIS A 355 -17.97 47.00 16.78
N THR A 356 -17.70 48.20 16.27
CA THR A 356 -16.56 48.44 15.37
C THR A 356 -15.30 48.71 16.18
N ALA A 357 -14.36 47.77 16.19
CA ALA A 357 -13.09 47.89 16.91
C ALA A 357 -12.05 48.70 16.12
N PHE A 358 -12.09 48.61 14.79
CA PHE A 358 -11.20 49.37 13.91
C PHE A 358 -11.89 49.66 12.58
N ALA A 359 -11.76 50.89 12.07
CA ALA A 359 -12.26 51.25 10.76
C ALA A 359 -11.27 52.18 10.05
N ARG A 360 -11.02 51.91 8.77
CA ARG A 360 -10.17 52.77 7.94
C ARG A 360 -10.69 52.80 6.52
N GLU A 361 -10.78 54.02 5.99
CA GLU A 361 -11.29 54.25 4.64
C GLU A 361 -10.14 54.46 3.64
N ASN A 362 -10.41 54.18 2.37
CA ASN A 362 -9.50 54.35 1.23
C ASN A 362 -8.13 53.66 1.40
N LEU A 363 -8.16 52.33 1.30
CA LEU A 363 -7.02 51.46 1.55
C LEU A 363 -6.19 51.17 0.29
N ASP A 364 -4.89 51.28 0.47
CA ASP A 364 -3.87 50.77 -0.46
C ASP A 364 -2.93 49.80 0.26
N ARG A 365 -2.27 50.27 1.33
CA ARG A 365 -1.44 49.48 2.24
C ARG A 365 -1.50 50.02 3.65
N GLY A 366 -1.39 49.17 4.66
CA GLY A 366 -1.32 49.62 6.05
C GLY A 366 -1.32 48.49 7.07
N LYS A 367 -1.26 48.90 8.34
CA LYS A 367 -1.31 47.99 9.49
C LYS A 367 -2.51 48.33 10.39
N PHE A 368 -2.99 47.35 11.13
CA PHE A 368 -3.98 47.51 12.20
C PHE A 368 -3.54 46.71 13.43
N ALA A 369 -4.06 47.11 14.58
CA ALA A 369 -3.88 46.43 15.85
C ALA A 369 -5.21 46.46 16.61
N VAL A 370 -5.69 45.29 17.03
CA VAL A 370 -6.95 45.13 17.77
C VAL A 370 -6.71 44.14 18.91
N THR A 371 -7.29 44.42 20.07
CA THR A 371 -7.30 43.52 21.24
C THR A 371 -8.75 43.25 21.61
N SER A 372 -9.06 42.00 21.98
CA SER A 372 -10.40 41.62 22.44
C SER A 372 -10.49 41.60 23.96
N ASP A 373 -11.60 42.12 24.52
CA ASP A 373 -11.88 42.12 25.96
C ASP A 373 -12.55 40.79 26.42
N GLU A 374 -13.12 40.03 25.49
CA GLU A 374 -13.80 38.74 25.71
C GLU A 374 -13.41 37.74 24.61
N ASP A 375 -13.68 36.45 24.83
CA ASP A 375 -13.55 35.45 23.75
C ASP A 375 -14.71 35.65 22.77
N ASP A 376 -14.44 36.21 21.59
CA ASP A 376 -15.46 36.51 20.58
C ASP A 376 -14.91 36.42 19.14
N ILE A 377 -15.82 36.40 18.17
CA ILE A 377 -15.50 36.28 16.75
C ILE A 377 -15.55 37.67 16.11
N PHE A 378 -14.41 38.08 15.54
CA PHE A 378 -14.26 39.34 14.83
C PHE A 378 -14.34 39.15 13.32
N ASP A 379 -15.19 39.96 12.68
CA ASP A 379 -15.36 40.04 11.25
C ASP A 379 -14.45 41.14 10.68
N PHE A 380 -13.44 40.75 9.91
CA PHE A 380 -12.56 41.63 9.15
C PHE A 380 -13.12 41.84 7.74
N CYS A 381 -13.87 42.92 7.55
CA CYS A 381 -14.65 43.16 6.35
C CYS A 381 -14.01 44.21 5.43
N PHE A 382 -13.68 43.80 4.20
CA PHE A 382 -13.29 44.69 3.11
C PHE A 382 -14.50 45.01 2.25
N VAL A 383 -14.84 46.29 2.16
CA VAL A 383 -15.96 46.79 1.36
C VAL A 383 -15.43 47.63 0.22
N SER A 384 -15.77 47.27 -1.01
CA SER A 384 -15.36 48.04 -2.17
C SER A 384 -16.49 48.88 -2.75
N TYR A 385 -16.18 50.12 -3.12
CA TYR A 385 -17.07 51.08 -3.75
C TYR A 385 -16.49 51.55 -5.09
N LEU A 386 -17.33 51.61 -6.12
CA LEU A 386 -16.94 52.18 -7.42
C LEU A 386 -17.17 53.70 -7.42
N GLN A 387 -16.19 54.48 -7.87
CA GLN A 387 -16.33 55.94 -7.97
C GLN A 387 -17.27 56.34 -9.12
N THR A 388 -18.04 57.42 -8.92
CA THR A 388 -19.01 57.96 -9.86
C THR A 388 -18.38 58.28 -11.22
N GLY A 389 -18.69 57.47 -12.23
CA GLY A 389 -18.20 57.63 -13.61
C GLY A 389 -17.76 56.34 -14.30
N HIS A 390 -17.51 55.26 -13.56
CA HIS A 390 -17.18 53.93 -14.10
C HIS A 390 -18.36 52.98 -13.90
N GLN A 391 -18.70 52.14 -14.90
CA GLN A 391 -19.78 51.12 -14.78
C GLN A 391 -19.24 49.73 -14.40
N THR A 392 -17.96 49.46 -14.67
CA THR A 392 -17.27 48.20 -14.40
C THR A 392 -15.85 48.49 -13.93
N GLY A 393 -15.45 47.95 -12.78
CA GLY A 393 -14.08 48.02 -12.26
C GLY A 393 -13.38 46.66 -12.37
N PRO A 394 -12.03 46.63 -12.46
CA PRO A 394 -11.29 45.37 -12.40
C PRO A 394 -11.46 44.69 -11.04
N GLU A 395 -11.30 43.38 -11.02
CA GLU A 395 -11.25 42.62 -9.77
C GLU A 395 -9.96 42.99 -9.01
N ARG A 396 -10.09 43.30 -7.71
CA ARG A 396 -8.98 43.73 -6.86
C ARG A 396 -8.57 42.59 -5.95
N GLU A 397 -7.29 42.32 -5.92
CA GLU A 397 -6.71 41.35 -5.01
C GLU A 397 -6.37 41.98 -3.66
N VAL A 398 -6.72 41.29 -2.58
CA VAL A 398 -6.42 41.67 -1.20
C VAL A 398 -5.48 40.63 -0.58
N HIS A 399 -4.30 41.09 -0.16
CA HIS A 399 -3.36 40.33 0.64
C HIS A 399 -3.49 40.76 2.11
N LEU A 400 -3.68 39.80 3.01
CA LEU A 400 -3.85 40.04 4.45
C LEU A 400 -2.97 39.05 5.21
N GLU A 401 -2.01 39.58 5.98
CA GLU A 401 -1.19 38.83 6.93
C GLU A 401 -1.62 39.21 8.35
N MET A 402 -1.95 38.23 9.19
CA MET A 402 -2.39 38.43 10.57
C MET A 402 -1.48 37.66 11.53
N LYS A 403 -1.11 38.31 12.63
CA LYS A 403 -0.27 37.78 13.71
C LYS A 403 -1.01 37.89 15.03
N HIS A 404 -0.83 36.90 15.88
CA HIS A 404 -1.54 36.76 17.16
C HIS A 404 -0.55 36.73 18.34
N GLY A 405 -0.93 37.34 19.46
CA GLY A 405 -0.22 37.23 20.72
C GLY A 405 1.19 37.83 20.69
N VAL A 406 2.20 37.07 21.11
CA VAL A 406 3.60 37.52 21.24
C VAL A 406 4.19 37.96 19.90
N GLU A 407 3.76 37.34 18.79
CA GLU A 407 4.20 37.70 17.44
C GLU A 407 3.59 39.01 16.95
N ALA A 408 2.49 39.46 17.57
CA ALA A 408 1.82 40.72 17.27
C ALA A 408 2.46 41.92 18.01
N LYS A 409 3.29 41.68 19.03
CA LYS A 409 3.96 42.76 19.78
C LYS A 409 5.19 43.30 19.02
N SER A 410 5.20 44.60 18.75
CA SER A 410 6.37 45.30 18.21
C SER A 410 7.32 45.75 19.33
N TYR A 411 8.33 44.93 19.63
CA TYR A 411 9.31 45.21 20.69
C TYR A 411 10.18 46.44 20.40
N GLU A 412 10.40 46.78 19.12
CA GLU A 412 11.15 47.97 18.71
C GLU A 412 10.41 49.26 19.07
N GLU A 413 9.09 49.30 18.87
CA GLU A 413 8.24 50.45 19.23
C GLU A 413 8.15 50.60 20.75
N LEU A 414 7.99 49.49 21.47
CA LEU A 414 7.95 49.48 22.94
C LEU A 414 9.28 49.93 23.56
N ALA A 415 10.42 49.52 22.97
CA ALA A 415 11.73 49.95 23.43
C ALA A 415 11.98 51.45 23.20
N ASN A 416 11.48 52.01 22.09
CA ASN A 416 11.58 53.44 21.81
C ASN A 416 10.74 54.29 22.77
N VAL A 417 9.53 53.83 23.11
CA VAL A 417 8.65 54.49 24.09
C VAL A 417 9.21 54.38 25.52
N GLY A 418 9.70 53.19 25.88
CA GLY A 418 10.25 52.89 27.21
C GLY A 418 11.70 53.31 27.42
N LYS A 419 12.41 53.76 26.37
CA LYS A 419 13.88 53.99 26.37
C LYS A 419 14.67 52.78 26.91
N LEU A 420 14.25 51.58 26.55
CA LEU A 420 14.90 50.35 27.01
C LEU A 420 16.25 50.16 26.31
N LYS A 421 17.24 49.63 27.04
CA LYS A 421 18.50 49.23 26.41
C LYS A 421 18.27 48.02 25.49
N PRO A 422 19.08 47.81 24.43
CA PRO A 422 18.93 46.68 23.52
C PRO A 422 18.86 45.32 24.23
N LEU A 423 19.64 45.12 25.30
CA LEU A 423 19.63 43.90 26.11
C LEU A 423 18.34 43.73 26.94
N GLU A 424 17.76 44.82 27.44
CA GLU A 424 16.50 44.80 28.20
C GLU A 424 15.32 44.44 27.29
N MET A 425 15.31 44.94 26.06
CA MET A 425 14.32 44.59 25.04
C MET A 425 14.32 43.08 24.72
N GLU A 426 15.50 42.48 24.53
CA GLU A 426 15.61 41.03 24.26
C GLU A 426 15.14 40.19 25.46
N LEU A 427 15.44 40.62 26.70
CA LEU A 427 14.97 39.96 27.92
C LEU A 427 13.43 40.02 28.04
N THR A 428 12.83 41.18 27.80
CA THR A 428 11.36 41.34 27.81
C THR A 428 10.70 40.46 26.75
N LYS A 429 11.31 40.35 25.56
CA LYS A 429 10.81 39.45 24.50
C LYS A 429 10.85 37.97 24.91
N LEU A 430 11.91 37.54 25.58
CA LEU A 430 12.03 36.16 26.08
C LEU A 430 11.04 35.88 27.22
N GLU A 431 10.81 36.85 28.11
CA GLU A 431 9.83 36.75 29.19
C GLU A 431 8.39 36.60 28.66
N ASP A 432 8.00 37.46 27.71
CA ASP A 432 6.70 37.39 27.04
C ASP A 432 6.51 36.07 26.28
N LEU A 433 7.54 35.60 25.58
CA LEU A 433 7.51 34.31 24.88
C LEU A 433 7.34 33.14 25.87
N SER A 434 8.08 33.16 26.97
CA SER A 434 7.98 32.14 28.03
C SER A 434 6.58 32.12 28.65
N SER A 435 6.02 33.29 28.98
CA SER A 435 4.67 33.40 29.56
C SER A 435 3.59 32.88 28.61
N SER A 436 3.69 33.18 27.31
CA SER A 436 2.77 32.66 26.30
C SER A 436 2.85 31.14 26.16
N ILE A 437 4.05 30.56 26.23
CA ILE A 437 4.21 29.10 26.20
C ILE A 437 3.50 28.45 27.39
N VAL A 438 3.63 29.03 28.59
CA VAL A 438 2.95 28.53 29.79
C VAL A 438 1.42 28.59 29.62
N GLN A 439 0.89 29.69 29.11
CA GLN A 439 -0.55 29.84 28.85
C GLN A 439 -1.06 28.84 27.80
N ASP A 440 -0.29 28.60 26.72
CA ASP A 440 -0.65 27.62 25.72
C ASP A 440 -0.60 26.18 26.28
N PHE A 441 0.34 25.87 27.19
CA PHE A 441 0.33 24.59 27.91
C PHE A 441 -0.90 24.42 28.81
N GLU A 442 -1.32 25.46 29.53
CA GLU A 442 -2.55 25.43 30.33
C GLU A 442 -3.78 25.19 29.45
N TYR A 443 -3.85 25.85 28.30
CA TYR A 443 -4.90 25.64 27.31
C TYR A 443 -4.90 24.21 26.74
N MET A 444 -3.74 23.69 26.34
CA MET A 444 -3.61 22.33 25.81
C MET A 444 -4.05 21.28 26.83
N LYS A 445 -3.68 21.48 28.11
CA LYS A 445 -4.09 20.60 29.21
C LYS A 445 -5.61 20.58 29.37
N LYS A 446 -6.27 21.74 29.30
CA LYS A 446 -7.73 21.83 29.37
C LYS A 446 -8.41 21.09 28.21
N ARG A 447 -7.89 21.21 26.98
CA ARG A 447 -8.42 20.44 25.83
C ARG A 447 -8.19 18.94 25.94
N GLU A 448 -7.07 18.52 26.52
CA GLU A 448 -6.81 17.09 26.77
C GLU A 448 -7.85 16.51 27.73
N GLU A 449 -8.20 17.24 28.80
CA GLU A 449 -9.26 16.85 29.73
C GLU A 449 -10.62 16.70 29.02
N GLU A 450 -11.02 17.69 28.20
CA GLU A 450 -12.25 17.62 27.40
C GLU A 450 -12.25 16.45 26.39
N MET A 451 -11.11 16.18 25.75
CA MET A 451 -10.96 15.04 24.85
C MET A 451 -11.00 13.70 25.59
N ARG A 452 -10.45 13.63 26.81
CA ARG A 452 -10.51 12.43 27.63
C ARG A 452 -11.95 12.11 28.03
N ASP A 453 -12.71 13.11 28.44
CA ASP A 453 -14.12 12.96 28.82
C ASP A 453 -14.99 12.52 27.64
N THR A 454 -14.79 13.11 26.46
CA THR A 454 -15.51 12.69 25.24
C THR A 454 -15.14 11.28 24.80
N ASN A 455 -13.87 10.89 24.92
CA ASN A 455 -13.42 9.53 24.64
C ASN A 455 -14.01 8.53 25.64
N GLU A 456 -14.04 8.86 26.93
CA GLU A 456 -14.66 8.02 27.97
C GLU A 456 -16.17 7.85 27.74
N SER A 457 -16.88 8.93 27.42
CA SER A 457 -18.30 8.89 27.06
C SER A 457 -18.56 8.04 25.81
N THR A 458 -17.72 8.16 24.79
CA THR A 458 -17.84 7.39 23.55
C THR A 458 -17.57 5.92 23.78
N ASN A 459 -16.53 5.58 24.54
CA ASN A 459 -16.20 4.21 24.90
C ASN A 459 -17.36 3.56 25.68
N ASN A 460 -17.97 4.30 26.62
CA ASN A 460 -19.12 3.80 27.37
C ASN A 460 -20.34 3.56 26.47
N ARG A 461 -20.63 4.47 25.52
CA ARG A 461 -21.72 4.28 24.53
C ARG A 461 -21.48 3.08 23.61
N VAL A 462 -20.25 2.87 23.17
CA VAL A 462 -19.87 1.71 22.34
C VAL A 462 -20.05 0.40 23.11
N LEU A 463 -19.66 0.36 24.39
CA LEU A 463 -19.90 -0.80 25.26
C LEU A 463 -21.38 -1.18 25.33
N TYR A 464 -22.27 -0.20 25.58
CA TYR A 464 -23.72 -0.46 25.61
C TYR A 464 -24.27 -0.93 24.26
N LEU A 465 -23.78 -0.38 23.15
CA LEU A 465 -24.16 -0.83 21.81
C LEU A 465 -23.70 -2.28 21.54
N SER A 466 -22.49 -2.64 21.96
CA SER A 466 -21.98 -4.01 21.85
C SER A 466 -22.79 -5.00 22.68
N ILE A 467 -23.17 -4.64 23.91
CA ILE A 467 -24.03 -5.47 24.77
C ILE A 467 -25.41 -5.65 24.13
N PHE A 468 -26.01 -4.57 23.62
CA PHE A 468 -27.30 -4.64 22.92
C PHE A 468 -27.22 -5.55 21.69
N SER A 469 -26.18 -5.43 20.87
CA SER A 469 -25.95 -6.28 19.70
C SER A 469 -25.81 -7.76 20.09
N MET A 470 -25.08 -8.06 21.16
CA MET A 470 -24.90 -9.42 21.68
C MET A 470 -26.26 -10.03 22.08
N LEU A 471 -27.10 -9.25 22.78
CA LEU A 471 -28.44 -9.68 23.19
C LEU A 471 -29.37 -9.91 21.98
N CYS A 472 -29.32 -9.05 20.97
CA CYS A 472 -30.09 -9.25 19.73
C CYS A 472 -29.68 -10.53 19.00
N LEU A 473 -28.37 -10.82 18.90
CA LEU A 473 -27.88 -12.04 18.26
C LEU A 473 -28.30 -13.30 19.02
N LEU A 474 -28.24 -13.28 20.36
CA LEU A 474 -28.74 -14.38 21.19
C LEU A 474 -30.26 -14.56 21.04
N GLY A 475 -31.01 -13.46 20.97
CA GLY A 475 -32.45 -13.48 20.70
C GLY A 475 -32.80 -14.09 19.33
N LEU A 476 -32.07 -13.72 18.28
CA LEU A 476 -32.26 -14.28 16.94
C LEU A 476 -31.86 -15.76 16.88
N ALA A 477 -30.74 -16.14 17.49
CA ALA A 477 -30.29 -17.53 17.52
C ALA A 477 -31.29 -18.44 18.25
N THR A 478 -31.78 -18.00 19.41
CA THR A 478 -32.81 -18.75 20.15
C THR A 478 -34.12 -18.83 19.38
N TRP A 479 -34.55 -17.73 18.75
CA TRP A 479 -35.71 -17.72 17.87
C TRP A 479 -35.56 -18.69 16.70
N GLN A 480 -34.41 -18.71 16.04
CA GLN A 480 -34.12 -19.58 14.90
C GLN A 480 -34.15 -21.07 15.31
N VAL A 481 -33.59 -21.41 16.47
CA VAL A 481 -33.67 -22.78 17.03
C VAL A 481 -35.11 -23.17 17.34
N LEU A 482 -35.90 -22.29 17.96
CA LEU A 482 -37.31 -22.55 18.26
C LEU A 482 -38.16 -22.69 16.98
N TYR A 483 -37.90 -21.86 15.98
CA TYR A 483 -38.55 -21.93 14.68
C TYR A 483 -38.24 -23.25 13.97
N LEU A 484 -36.96 -23.63 13.87
CA LEU A 484 -36.53 -24.89 13.27
C LEU A 484 -37.13 -26.09 14.02
N ARG A 485 -37.16 -26.06 15.35
CA ARG A 485 -37.78 -27.11 16.16
C ARG A 485 -39.28 -27.24 15.88
N ARG A 486 -40.01 -26.12 15.77
CA ARG A 486 -41.44 -26.11 15.39
C ARG A 486 -41.64 -26.63 13.97
N PHE A 487 -40.81 -26.21 13.03
CA PHE A 487 -40.86 -26.63 11.63
C PHE A 487 -40.63 -28.14 11.48
N PHE A 488 -39.63 -28.69 12.17
CA PHE A 488 -39.33 -30.13 12.12
C PHE A 488 -40.40 -31.00 12.81
N LYS A 489 -41.00 -30.53 13.92
CA LYS A 489 -42.17 -31.19 14.53
C LYS A 489 -43.36 -31.21 13.56
N ALA A 490 -43.64 -30.11 12.88
CA ALA A 490 -44.72 -30.05 11.89
C ALA A 490 -44.51 -31.01 10.70
N LYS A 491 -43.25 -31.30 10.35
CA LYS A 491 -42.88 -32.26 9.30
C LYS A 491 -42.70 -33.71 9.80
N LYS A 492 -42.98 -34.00 11.09
CA LYS A 492 -42.80 -35.33 11.72
C LYS A 492 -41.38 -35.92 11.61
N LEU A 493 -40.36 -35.07 11.47
CA LEU A 493 -38.95 -35.51 11.40
C LEU A 493 -38.33 -35.71 12.79
N ILE A 494 -38.96 -35.14 13.82
CA ILE A 494 -38.56 -35.21 15.23
C ILE A 494 -39.87 -35.26 16.04
N GLU A 495 -39.95 -36.09 17.09
CA GLU A 495 -41.12 -36.20 17.98
C GLU A 495 -41.40 -34.91 18.77
#